data_AF-A0A956P1B0-F1
#
_entry.id   AF-A0A956P1B0-F1
#
_cell.length_a   1.000
_cell.length_b   1.000
_cell.length_c   1.000
_cell.angle_alpha   90.00
_cell.angle_beta   90.00
_cell.angle_gamma   90.00
#
_symmetry.space_group_name_H-M   'P 1'
#
loop_
_entity.id
_entity.type
_entity.pdbx_description
1 polymer ?
#
loop_
_entity_poly.entity_id
_entity_poly.type
_entity_poly.pdbx_seq_one_letter_code
_entity_poly.pdbx_strand_id
1 'polypeptide(L)'
;MIELLGAQRVEQARDAGVTEFLKKPVCARDLYERVFEVVMHPRPFVKTATFFGPDRRRKIDPNYKGPERRVNSNTQYVEDRKS
;
A
#
# COMPACT_ATOMS: atom_id res chain seq x y z
N MET A 1 -10.39 -4.37 -24.39
CA MET A 1 -11.15 -3.38 -23.58
C MET A 1 -11.27 -3.76 -22.10
N ILE A 2 -11.07 -5.02 -21.70
CA ILE A 2 -11.22 -5.47 -20.29
C ILE A 2 -9.96 -5.17 -19.43
N GLU A 3 -8.79 -5.00 -20.04
CA GLU A 3 -7.52 -4.74 -19.32
C GLU A 3 -7.40 -3.29 -18.77
N LEU A 4 -7.95 -2.28 -19.46
CA LEU A 4 -7.72 -0.87 -19.13
C LEU A 4 -8.52 -0.35 -17.93
N LEU A 5 -9.70 -0.94 -17.65
CA LEU A 5 -10.56 -0.50 -16.54
C LEU A 5 -10.08 -1.02 -15.18
N GLY A 6 -9.27 -2.09 -15.17
CA GLY A 6 -8.74 -2.69 -13.96
C GLY A 6 -7.69 -1.82 -13.28
N ALA A 7 -6.76 -1.26 -14.06
CA ALA A 7 -5.67 -0.44 -13.53
C ALA A 7 -6.20 0.81 -12.81
N GLN A 8 -7.13 1.55 -13.42
CA GLN A 8 -7.72 2.75 -12.82
C GLN A 8 -8.44 2.43 -11.50
N ARG A 9 -9.17 1.31 -11.42
CA ARG A 9 -9.85 0.88 -10.18
C ARG A 9 -8.85 0.51 -9.08
N VAL A 10 -7.75 -0.15 -9.43
CA VAL A 10 -6.68 -0.48 -8.48
C VAL A 10 -6.03 0.80 -7.96
N GLU A 11 -5.75 1.76 -8.84
CA GLU A 11 -5.20 3.07 -8.46
C GLU A 11 -6.12 3.83 -7.52
N GLN A 12 -7.41 3.96 -7.86
CA GLN A 12 -8.41 4.62 -7.01
C GLN A 12 -8.56 3.93 -5.66
N ALA A 13 -8.63 2.59 -5.63
CA ALA A 13 -8.73 1.83 -4.39
C ALA A 13 -7.48 2.01 -3.52
N ARG A 14 -6.29 1.94 -4.12
CA ARG A 14 -5.02 2.18 -3.42
C ARG A 14 -4.97 3.60 -2.87
N ASP A 15 -5.45 4.56 -3.65
CA ASP A 15 -5.44 5.97 -3.27
C ASP A 15 -6.45 6.28 -2.16
N ALA A 16 -7.54 5.49 -2.07
CA ALA A 16 -8.49 5.48 -0.96
C ALA A 16 -8.00 4.70 0.28
N GLY A 17 -6.79 4.14 0.26
CA GLY A 17 -6.17 3.49 1.42
C GLY A 17 -6.33 1.97 1.49
N VAL A 18 -6.71 1.28 0.40
CA VAL A 18 -6.68 -0.19 0.35
C VAL A 18 -5.23 -0.70 0.44
N THR A 19 -4.98 -1.66 1.33
CA THR A 19 -3.65 -2.23 1.60
C THR A 19 -3.35 -3.44 0.73
N GLU A 20 -4.30 -4.37 0.60
CA GLU A 20 -4.12 -5.65 -0.08
C GLU A 20 -5.03 -5.84 -1.30
N PHE A 21 -4.52 -6.55 -2.30
CA PHE A 21 -5.22 -6.84 -3.56
C PHE A 21 -5.04 -8.30 -3.95
N LEU A 22 -6.09 -8.87 -4.56
CA LEU A 22 -6.08 -10.19 -5.17
C LEU A 22 -6.69 -10.12 -6.56
N LYS A 23 -6.03 -10.76 -7.54
CA LYS A 23 -6.61 -10.96 -8.87
C LYS A 23 -7.36 -12.29 -8.92
N LYS A 24 -8.45 -12.36 -9.68
CA LYS A 24 -9.13 -13.62 -9.98
C LYS A 24 -8.32 -14.45 -11.01
N PRO A 25 -8.45 -15.79 -11.01
CA PRO A 25 -9.11 -16.62 -10.00
C PRO A 25 -8.29 -16.65 -8.71
N VAL A 26 -8.97 -16.69 -7.57
CA VAL A 26 -8.35 -16.72 -6.23
C VAL A 26 -8.52 -18.09 -5.61
N CYS A 27 -7.51 -18.59 -4.88
CA CYS A 27 -7.66 -19.78 -4.05
C CYS A 27 -7.68 -19.44 -2.55
N ALA A 28 -8.08 -20.41 -1.71
CA ALA A 28 -8.18 -20.21 -0.26
C ALA A 28 -6.85 -19.80 0.38
N ARG A 29 -5.73 -20.34 -0.14
CA ARG A 29 -4.39 -19.97 0.31
C ARG A 29 -4.08 -18.50 0.03
N ASP A 30 -4.37 -18.00 -1.17
CA ASP A 30 -4.10 -16.60 -1.53
C ASP A 30 -4.88 -15.64 -0.63
N LEU A 31 -6.14 -15.98 -0.32
CA LEU A 31 -6.97 -15.20 0.58
C LEU A 31 -6.42 -15.20 2.01
N TYR A 32 -6.07 -16.39 2.51
CA TYR A 32 -5.46 -16.54 3.83
C TYR A 32 -4.20 -15.69 3.96
N GLU A 33 -3.29 -15.77 2.99
CA GLU A 33 -2.02 -15.01 3.02
C GLU A 33 -2.26 -13.51 3.06
N ARG A 34 -3.24 -12.97 2.32
CA ARG A 34 -3.55 -11.53 2.38
C ARG A 34 -4.16 -11.10 3.70
N VAL A 35 -5.09 -11.90 4.25
CA VAL A 35 -5.68 -11.59 5.56
C VAL A 35 -4.63 -11.68 6.67
N PHE A 36 -3.78 -12.71 6.64
CA PHE A 36 -2.69 -12.90 7.57
C PHE A 36 -1.75 -11.69 7.58
N GLU A 37 -1.34 -11.20 6.40
CA GLU A 37 -0.45 -10.04 6.28
C GLU A 37 -1.07 -8.77 6.90
N VAL A 38 -2.37 -8.51 6.66
CA VAL A 38 -3.06 -7.35 7.23
C VAL A 38 -3.08 -7.38 8.76
N VAL A 39 -3.19 -8.57 9.35
CA VAL A 39 -3.25 -8.75 10.81
C VAL A 39 -1.86 -8.73 11.44
N MET A 40 -0.92 -9.49 10.88
CA MET A 40 0.39 -9.73 11.49
C MET A 40 1.42 -8.65 11.14
N HIS A 41 1.29 -8.04 9.97
CA HIS A 41 2.22 -7.02 9.48
C HIS A 41 1.45 -5.75 9.05
N PRO A 42 0.71 -5.12 9.99
CA PRO A 42 -0.09 -3.94 9.66
C PRO A 42 0.80 -2.83 9.10
N ARG A 43 0.33 -2.23 8.01
CA ARG A 43 1.05 -1.20 7.30
C ARG A 43 1.06 0.10 8.12
N PRO A 44 2.21 0.78 8.29
CA PRO A 44 2.26 2.06 8.98
C PRO A 44 1.47 3.11 8.20
N PHE A 45 0.86 4.07 8.89
CA PHE A 45 0.20 5.18 8.24
C PHE A 45 1.22 6.26 7.91
N VAL A 46 1.02 6.95 6.79
CA VAL A 46 1.85 8.06 6.35
C VAL A 46 0.97 9.27 6.06
N LYS A 47 1.48 10.44 6.44
CA LYS A 47 0.92 11.74 6.11
C LYS A 47 1.90 12.49 5.22
N THR A 48 1.40 12.96 4.09
CA THR A 48 2.10 13.88 3.18
C THR A 48 1.21 15.09 2.94
N ALA A 49 1.68 16.05 2.13
CA ALA A 49 0.87 17.21 1.75
C ALA A 49 -0.42 16.85 0.99
N THR A 50 -0.44 15.71 0.29
CA THR A 50 -1.54 15.33 -0.62
C THR A 50 -2.19 13.99 -0.30
N PHE A 51 -1.66 13.24 0.68
CA PHE A 51 -2.18 11.93 1.03
C PHE A 51 -2.05 11.65 2.53
N PHE A 52 -3.10 11.06 3.09
CA PHE A 52 -3.08 10.44 4.40
C PHE A 52 -3.64 9.01 4.28
N GLY A 53 -2.90 8.01 4.76
CA GLY A 53 -3.35 6.63 4.75
C GLY A 53 -2.20 5.63 4.87
N PRO A 54 -2.46 4.33 4.67
CA PRO A 54 -1.43 3.29 4.77
C PRO A 54 -0.27 3.50 3.78
N ASP A 55 0.97 3.19 4.21
CA ASP A 55 2.14 3.27 3.34
C ASP A 55 2.02 2.28 2.18
N ARG A 56 1.94 2.83 0.97
CA ARG A 56 1.80 2.11 -0.30
C ARG A 56 3.06 1.33 -0.72
N ARG A 57 4.20 1.47 -0.03
CA ARG A 57 5.48 0.83 -0.41
C ARG A 57 5.61 -0.63 0.03
N ARG A 58 5.37 -1.57 -0.87
CA ARG A 58 5.43 -3.02 -0.54
C ARG A 58 6.82 -3.59 -0.30
N LYS A 59 7.87 -3.05 -0.92
CA LYS A 59 9.24 -3.52 -0.73
C LYS A 59 10.09 -2.38 -0.16
N ILE A 60 10.65 -2.62 1.01
CA ILE A 60 11.79 -1.87 1.51
C ILE A 60 13.01 -2.67 1.07
N ASP A 61 13.86 -2.08 0.24
CA ASP A 61 15.13 -2.70 -0.12
C ASP A 61 16.15 -2.34 0.96
N PRO A 62 16.54 -3.29 1.84
CA PRO A 62 17.51 -3.01 2.90
C PRO A 62 18.91 -2.71 2.35
N ASN A 63 19.18 -3.05 1.08
CA ASN A 63 20.47 -2.80 0.44
C ASN A 63 20.53 -1.44 -0.26
N TYR A 64 19.42 -0.69 -0.31
CA TYR A 64 19.40 0.63 -0.91
C TYR A 64 20.07 1.65 0.02
N LYS A 65 21.29 2.07 -0.35
CA LYS A 65 22.08 3.09 0.37
C LYS A 65 22.09 4.47 -0.30
N GLY A 66 21.28 4.65 -1.35
CA GLY A 66 21.17 5.91 -2.08
C GLY A 66 20.37 6.96 -1.30
N PRO A 67 20.40 8.24 -1.72
CA PRO A 67 19.59 9.29 -1.12
C PRO A 67 18.09 9.00 -1.31
N GLU A 68 17.24 9.65 -0.49
CA GLU A 68 15.79 9.54 -0.61
C GLU A 68 15.35 9.85 -2.05
N ARG A 69 14.61 8.90 -2.66
CA ARG A 69 14.20 8.94 -4.07
C ARG A 69 12.98 9.82 -4.30
N ARG A 70 12.20 10.09 -3.26
CA ARG A 70 11.06 10.99 -3.32
C ARG A 70 11.55 12.43 -3.30
N VAL A 71 11.32 13.15 -4.40
CA VAL A 71 11.48 14.60 -4.45
C VAL A 71 10.41 15.23 -3.53
N ASN A 72 10.82 16.07 -2.58
CA ASN A 72 9.96 16.72 -1.56
C ASN A 72 9.39 15.76 -0.49
N SER A 73 10.21 14.86 0.05
CA SER A 73 9.82 13.85 1.05
C SER A 73 9.56 14.41 2.45
N ASN A 74 8.56 15.27 2.63
CA ASN A 74 8.05 15.61 3.97
C ASN A 74 7.04 14.56 4.45
N THR A 75 7.37 13.27 4.29
CA THR A 75 6.50 12.16 4.69
C THR A 75 6.66 11.90 6.18
N GLN A 76 5.57 12.05 6.93
CA GLN A 76 5.53 11.72 8.35
C GLN A 76 4.88 10.36 8.53
N TYR A 77 5.53 9.46 9.28
CA TYR A 77 4.88 8.23 9.73
C TYR A 77 4.03 8.54 10.96
N VAL A 78 2.84 7.97 10.99
CA VAL A 78 1.86 8.17 12.06
C VAL A 78 1.59 6.81 12.69
N GLU A 79 1.72 6.74 14.01
CA GLU A 79 1.46 5.52 14.79
C GLU A 79 -0.04 5.28 14.96
N ASP A 80 -0.83 6.35 15.05
CA ASP A 80 -2.27 6.29 15.22
C ASP A 80 -2.98 6.03 13.89
N ARG A 81 -3.69 4.89 13.83
CA ARG A 81 -4.60 4.55 12.72
C ARG A 81 -5.85 5.43 12.70
N LYS A 82 -6.09 6.23 13.74
CA LYS A 82 -7.22 7.14 13.88
C LYS A 82 -6.73 8.57 13.65
N SER A 83 -7.24 9.20 12.58
CA SER A 83 -7.23 10.67 12.47
C SER A 83 -8.18 11.29 13.47
#